data_AF-A0A2W2HJK8-F1
#
_entry.id   AF-A0A2W2HJK8-F1
#
_cell.length_a   1.000
_cell.length_b   1.000
_cell.length_c   1.000
_cell.angle_alpha   90.00
_cell.angle_beta   90.00
_cell.angle_gamma   90.00
#
_symmetry.space_group_name_H-M   'P 1'
#
loop_
_entity.id
_entity.type
_entity.pdbx_description
1 polymer ?
#
loop_
_entity_poly.entity_id
_entity_poly.type
_entity_poly.pdbx_seq_one_letter_code
_entity_poly.pdbx_strand_id
1 'polypeptide(L)'
;MTTILKFEGKLSAAAANALEPHIRPLYDQPGATRLGVFAIRHTERTQPAVGSDKDPLVRARIIECEVANREQEPHLREVMRALWQQRTAQGTLDDAGEIQLAERTLKSAAGVLHAVEVSRLRAGLAHWVDYAARVNANGKLTVSEMHHELDIVARGLRTLLDGTPEEA
;
A
#
# COMPACT_ATOMS: atom_id res chain seq x y z
N MET A 1 -34.42 -7.26 5.65
CA MET A 1 -33.63 -8.51 5.68
C MET A 1 -32.16 -8.15 5.70
N THR A 2 -31.42 -8.66 6.68
CA THR A 2 -30.00 -8.34 6.86
C THR A 2 -29.18 -9.51 6.32
N THR A 3 -28.27 -9.24 5.38
CA THR A 3 -27.35 -10.27 4.87
C THR A 3 -26.25 -10.50 5.90
N ILE A 4 -26.04 -11.76 6.27
CA ILE A 4 -25.01 -12.16 7.22
C ILE A 4 -23.74 -12.55 6.44
N LEU A 5 -22.58 -12.05 6.87
CA LEU A 5 -21.26 -12.51 6.38
C LEU A 5 -20.63 -13.45 7.41
N LYS A 6 -20.16 -14.63 6.98
CA LYS A 6 -19.41 -15.58 7.81
C LYS A 6 -18.07 -15.91 7.17
N PHE A 7 -17.00 -15.87 7.96
CA PHE A 7 -15.71 -16.42 7.56
C PHE A 7 -15.71 -17.94 7.68
N GLU A 8 -15.18 -18.62 6.68
CA GLU A 8 -14.85 -20.04 6.79
C GLU A 8 -13.68 -20.24 7.75
N GLY A 9 -13.74 -21.26 8.60
CA GLY A 9 -12.63 -21.60 9.49
C GLY A 9 -11.36 -22.11 8.78
N LYS A 10 -11.44 -22.38 7.47
CA LYS A 10 -10.31 -22.81 6.65
C LYS A 10 -9.67 -21.60 5.95
N LEU A 11 -8.38 -21.41 6.16
CA LEU A 11 -7.56 -20.46 5.42
C LEU A 11 -7.13 -21.06 4.07
N SER A 12 -6.74 -20.22 3.11
CA SER A 12 -5.97 -20.69 1.95
C SER A 12 -4.58 -21.17 2.41
N ALA A 13 -3.90 -21.99 1.60
CA ALA A 13 -2.53 -22.40 1.88
C ALA A 13 -1.57 -21.19 2.00
N ALA A 14 -1.72 -20.20 1.10
CA ALA A 14 -0.92 -18.98 1.14
C ALA A 14 -1.12 -18.19 2.44
N ALA A 15 -2.37 -17.97 2.86
CA ALA A 15 -2.66 -17.27 4.11
C ALA A 15 -2.21 -18.06 5.35
N ALA A 16 -2.31 -19.39 5.31
CA ALA A 16 -1.80 -20.24 6.39
C ALA A 16 -0.28 -20.13 6.52
N ASN A 17 0.45 -20.20 5.39
CA ASN A 17 1.91 -20.10 5.37
C ASN A 17 2.39 -18.74 5.88
N ALA A 18 1.72 -17.64 5.50
CA ALA A 18 2.08 -16.31 5.97
C ALA A 18 1.88 -16.13 7.48
N LEU A 19 0.91 -16.84 8.07
CA LEU A 19 0.63 -16.79 9.51
C LEU A 19 1.51 -17.73 10.32
N GLU A 20 2.10 -18.76 9.71
CA GLU A 20 2.87 -19.80 10.38
C GLU A 20 3.98 -19.26 11.32
N PRO A 21 4.80 -18.26 10.92
CA PRO A 21 5.81 -17.67 11.81
C PRO A 21 5.23 -17.00 13.06
N HIS A 22 3.95 -16.64 13.04
CA HIS A 22 3.28 -15.92 14.13
C HIS A 22 2.52 -16.84 15.09
N ILE A 23 2.34 -18.12 14.75
CA ILE A 23 1.60 -19.09 15.57
C ILE A 23 2.22 -19.21 16.96
N ARG A 24 3.54 -19.46 17.03
CA ARG A 24 4.21 -19.67 18.31
C ARG A 24 4.21 -18.41 19.19
N PRO A 25 4.55 -17.21 18.69
CA PRO A 25 4.39 -15.97 19.44
C PRO A 25 2.97 -15.71 19.97
N LEU A 26 1.92 -16.08 19.20
CA LEU A 26 0.54 -15.93 19.64
C LEU A 26 0.15 -16.96 20.71
N TYR A 27 0.64 -18.20 20.58
CA TYR A 27 0.43 -19.26 21.56
C TYR A 27 1.08 -18.93 22.90
N ASP A 28 2.34 -18.47 22.87
CA ASP A 28 3.13 -18.18 24.07
C ASP A 28 2.67 -16.93 24.82
N GLN A 29 1.93 -16.04 24.16
CA GLN A 29 1.43 -14.78 24.73
C GLN A 29 -0.09 -14.66 24.58
N PRO A 30 -0.88 -15.37 25.41
CA PRO A 30 -2.33 -15.24 25.38
C PRO A 30 -2.78 -13.79 25.53
N GLY A 31 -3.66 -13.34 24.64
CA GLY A 31 -4.12 -11.95 24.56
C GLY A 31 -3.22 -11.02 23.73
N ALA A 32 -2.10 -11.52 23.20
CA ALA A 32 -1.30 -10.75 22.25
C ALA A 32 -2.10 -10.45 20.99
N THR A 33 -2.02 -9.19 20.55
CA THR A 33 -2.61 -8.75 19.29
C THR A 33 -1.53 -8.71 18.21
N ARG A 34 -1.89 -9.15 17.01
CA ARG A 34 -1.08 -8.95 15.80
C ARG A 34 -1.91 -8.18 14.79
N LEU A 35 -1.29 -7.21 14.15
CA LEU A 35 -1.95 -6.40 13.14
C LEU A 35 -1.55 -6.92 11.76
N GLY A 36 -2.53 -7.11 10.87
CA GLY A 36 -2.27 -7.62 9.54
C GLY A 36 -3.28 -7.13 8.51
N VAL A 37 -2.90 -7.31 7.25
CA VAL A 37 -3.75 -7.06 6.07
C VAL A 37 -4.18 -8.42 5.53
N PHE A 38 -5.42 -8.52 5.08
CA PHE A 38 -5.93 -9.77 4.51
C PHE A 38 -6.87 -9.50 3.34
N ALA A 39 -6.84 -10.38 2.34
CA ALA A 39 -7.79 -10.40 1.25
C ALA A 39 -8.84 -11.48 1.49
N ILE A 40 -10.10 -11.15 1.24
CA ILE A 40 -11.24 -12.06 1.42
C ILE A 40 -11.83 -12.42 0.05
N ARG A 41 -12.17 -13.70 -0.13
CA ARG A 41 -12.82 -14.22 -1.33
C ARG A 41 -14.16 -14.82 -0.98
N HIS A 42 -15.20 -14.43 -1.72
CA HIS A 42 -16.50 -15.08 -1.66
C HIS A 42 -16.39 -16.57 -2.03
N THR A 43 -16.96 -17.44 -1.22
CA THR A 43 -16.95 -18.89 -1.45
C THR A 43 -18.33 -19.46 -1.71
N GLU A 44 -19.34 -19.02 -0.96
CA GLU A 44 -20.70 -19.55 -1.04
C GLU A 44 -21.72 -18.46 -0.71
N ARG A 45 -22.89 -18.52 -1.36
CA ARG A 45 -24.06 -17.70 -1.04
C ARG A 45 -25.26 -18.59 -0.76
N THR A 46 -25.97 -18.32 0.34
CA THR A 46 -27.30 -18.88 0.60
C THR A 46 -28.34 -17.79 0.39
N GLN A 47 -29.24 -18.02 -0.58
CA GLN A 47 -30.41 -17.16 -0.80
C GLN A 47 -31.67 -17.90 -0.29
N PRO A 48 -32.33 -17.41 0.77
CA PRO A 48 -33.57 -17.97 1.26
C PRO A 48 -34.71 -17.83 0.25
N ALA A 49 -35.63 -18.80 0.25
CA ALA A 49 -36.88 -18.71 -0.52
C ALA A 49 -37.79 -17.60 0.04
N VAL A 50 -38.70 -17.10 -0.79
CA VAL A 50 -39.70 -16.10 -0.37
C VAL A 50 -40.56 -16.68 0.75
N GLY A 51 -40.64 -15.98 1.88
CA GLY A 51 -41.35 -16.43 3.09
C GLY A 51 -40.56 -17.37 4.01
N SER A 52 -39.29 -17.65 3.71
CA SER A 52 -38.40 -18.38 4.61
C SER A 52 -37.95 -17.50 5.78
N ASP A 53 -37.94 -18.09 6.98
CA ASP A 53 -37.42 -17.46 8.22
C ASP A 53 -35.88 -17.51 8.34
N LYS A 54 -35.17 -17.71 7.21
CA LYS A 54 -33.71 -17.71 7.17
C LYS A 54 -33.22 -16.40 6.58
N ASP A 55 -32.13 -15.88 7.12
CA ASP A 55 -31.45 -14.73 6.56
C ASP A 55 -30.57 -15.11 5.36
N PRO A 56 -30.41 -14.21 4.37
CA PRO A 56 -29.38 -14.34 3.36
C PRO A 56 -27.98 -14.46 3.99
N LEU A 57 -27.18 -15.40 3.49
CA LEU A 57 -25.84 -15.67 4.01
C LEU A 57 -24.81 -15.62 2.90
N VAL A 58 -23.66 -15.00 3.19
CA VAL A 58 -22.46 -15.00 2.37
C VAL A 58 -21.33 -15.64 3.19
N ARG A 59 -20.68 -16.66 2.62
CA ARG A 59 -19.44 -17.21 3.14
C ARG A 59 -18.25 -16.61 2.41
N ALA A 60 -17.22 -16.25 3.16
CA ALA A 60 -15.97 -15.76 2.63
C ALA A 60 -14.78 -16.48 3.27
N ARG A 61 -13.69 -16.58 2.52
CA ARG A 61 -12.42 -17.17 2.94
C ARG A 61 -11.32 -16.13 2.86
N ILE A 62 -10.41 -16.12 3.84
CA ILE A 62 -9.17 -15.36 3.75
C ILE A 62 -8.24 -16.08 2.77
N ILE A 63 -7.87 -15.41 1.68
CA ILE A 63 -7.07 -15.96 0.59
C ILE A 63 -5.61 -15.50 0.63
N GLU A 64 -5.35 -14.34 1.20
CA GLU A 64 -4.02 -13.74 1.38
C GLU A 64 -4.00 -13.08 2.74
N CYS A 65 -2.85 -13.11 3.40
CA CYS A 65 -2.66 -12.50 4.70
C CYS A 65 -1.19 -12.10 4.84
N GLU A 66 -0.94 -10.91 5.36
CA GLU A 66 0.39 -10.47 5.77
C GLU A 66 0.29 -9.82 7.15
N VAL A 67 1.20 -10.18 8.05
CA VAL A 67 1.24 -9.65 9.41
C VAL A 67 2.34 -8.60 9.51
N ALA A 68 1.96 -7.41 9.96
CA ALA A 68 2.91 -6.32 10.15
C ALA A 68 3.93 -6.66 11.24
N ASN A 69 5.19 -6.32 10.99
CA ASN A 69 6.19 -6.27 12.03
C ASN A 69 6.04 -4.99 12.89
N ARG A 70 6.82 -4.89 13.97
CA ARG A 70 6.74 -3.79 14.94
C ARG A 70 6.92 -2.40 14.31
N GLU A 71 7.75 -2.27 13.28
CA GLU A 71 8.02 -1.01 12.59
C GLU A 71 6.89 -0.65 11.60
N GLN A 72 6.21 -1.66 11.06
CA GLN A 72 5.10 -1.51 10.11
C GLN A 72 3.75 -1.26 10.79
N GLU A 73 3.57 -1.71 12.03
CA GLU A 73 2.31 -1.55 12.77
C GLU A 73 1.77 -0.11 12.81
N PRO A 74 2.57 0.94 13.10
CA PRO A 74 2.08 2.32 13.10
C PRO A 74 1.49 2.74 11.75
N HIS A 75 2.16 2.40 10.65
CA HIS A 75 1.70 2.72 9.30
C HIS A 75 0.37 2.03 8.96
N LEU A 76 0.23 0.76 9.33
CA LEU A 76 -1.00 0.03 9.08
C LEU A 76 -2.18 0.58 9.91
N ARG A 77 -1.93 1.05 11.15
CA ARG A 77 -2.96 1.73 11.96
C ARG A 77 -3.39 3.06 11.35
N GLU A 78 -2.49 3.81 10.72
CA GLU A 78 -2.83 5.03 9.99
C GLU A 78 -3.73 4.73 8.79
N VAL A 79 -3.40 3.71 8.00
CA VAL A 79 -4.23 3.25 6.88
C VAL A 79 -5.62 2.84 7.37
N MET A 80 -5.71 2.05 8.44
CA MET A 80 -7.01 1.66 9.02
C MET A 80 -7.83 2.86 9.49
N ARG A 81 -7.18 3.85 10.12
CA ARG A 81 -7.84 5.09 10.54
C ARG A 81 -8.37 5.86 9.34
N ALA A 82 -7.59 5.95 8.26
CA ALA A 82 -8.00 6.60 7.01
C ALA A 82 -9.22 5.91 6.39
N LEU A 83 -9.19 4.58 6.27
CA LEU A 83 -10.31 3.79 5.75
C LEU A 83 -11.56 3.92 6.64
N TRP A 84 -11.38 3.92 7.97
CA TRP A 84 -12.48 4.14 8.91
C TRP A 84 -13.10 5.52 8.72
N GLN A 85 -12.28 6.58 8.63
CA GLN A 85 -12.75 7.94 8.38
C GLN A 85 -13.49 8.05 7.05
N GLN A 86 -12.99 7.46 5.97
CA GLN A 86 -13.68 7.46 4.68
C GLN A 86 -15.06 6.80 4.78
N ARG A 87 -15.16 5.67 5.49
CA ARG A 87 -16.41 4.94 5.70
C ARG A 87 -17.41 5.75 6.55
N THR A 88 -16.94 6.46 7.57
CA THR A 88 -17.82 7.21 8.50
C THR A 88 -18.14 8.62 8.02
N ALA A 89 -17.28 9.23 7.21
CA ALA A 89 -17.49 10.57 6.64
C ALA A 89 -18.60 10.62 5.57
N GLN A 90 -18.96 9.49 4.96
CA GLN A 90 -20.10 9.40 4.03
C GLN A 90 -21.47 9.68 4.67
N GLY A 91 -21.54 9.93 5.98
CA GLY A 91 -22.78 10.26 6.71
C GLY A 91 -22.88 11.68 7.29
N THR A 92 -21.87 12.55 7.10
CA THR A 92 -21.84 13.91 7.67
C THR A 92 -21.95 15.00 6.59
N LEU A 93 -22.88 14.84 5.65
CA LEU A 93 -23.38 15.97 4.86
C LEU A 93 -24.36 16.73 5.74
N ASP A 94 -23.93 17.84 6.33
CA ASP A 94 -24.85 18.86 6.82
C ASP A 94 -25.14 19.88 5.69
N ASP A 95 -26.23 20.63 5.87
CA ASP A 95 -26.91 21.46 4.86
C ASP A 95 -26.05 22.60 4.25
N ALA A 96 -24.76 22.69 4.60
CA ALA A 96 -23.80 23.67 4.08
C ALA A 96 -22.77 23.09 3.09
N GLY A 97 -22.74 21.77 2.85
CA GLY A 97 -21.91 21.17 1.79
C GLY A 97 -20.40 21.25 1.99
N GLU A 98 -19.91 21.46 3.21
CA GLU A 98 -18.49 21.51 3.54
C GLU A 98 -17.96 20.11 3.91
N ILE A 99 -17.29 19.44 2.97
CA ILE A 99 -16.50 18.22 3.26
C ILE A 99 -15.16 18.65 3.85
N GLN A 100 -15.09 18.88 5.16
CA GLN A 100 -13.81 19.03 5.85
C GLN A 100 -13.37 17.66 6.40
N LEU A 101 -12.19 17.19 5.97
CA LEU A 101 -11.39 16.05 6.51
C LEU A 101 -11.51 14.64 5.90
N ALA A 102 -11.99 14.44 4.65
CA ALA A 102 -11.86 13.14 3.96
C ALA A 102 -10.65 13.07 2.99
N GLU A 103 -10.32 14.18 2.31
CA GLU A 103 -9.33 14.18 1.22
C GLU A 103 -7.87 14.23 1.70
N ARG A 104 -7.61 14.92 2.82
CA ARG A 104 -6.25 15.12 3.38
C ARG A 104 -5.66 13.84 3.98
N THR A 105 -6.52 12.94 4.48
CA THR A 105 -6.10 11.66 5.09
C THR A 105 -5.91 10.57 4.04
N LEU A 106 -6.72 10.55 2.97
CA LEU A 106 -6.45 9.75 1.77
C LEU A 106 -5.16 10.22 1.06
N LYS A 107 -4.89 11.53 1.04
CA LYS A 107 -3.58 12.12 0.68
C LYS A 107 -2.43 11.72 1.59
N SER A 108 -2.67 11.18 2.80
CA SER A 108 -1.62 10.72 3.72
C SER A 108 -1.20 9.27 3.43
N ALA A 109 -2.14 8.40 3.05
CA ALA A 109 -1.82 7.06 2.54
C ALA A 109 -1.17 7.13 1.13
N ALA A 110 -1.67 8.00 0.25
CA ALA A 110 -0.96 8.39 -0.97
C ALA A 110 0.35 9.16 -0.65
N GLY A 111 0.42 9.82 0.50
CA GLY A 111 1.54 10.63 0.97
C GLY A 111 2.76 9.82 1.37
N VAL A 112 2.60 8.60 1.89
CA VAL A 112 3.72 7.69 2.16
C VAL A 112 4.33 7.17 0.85
N LEU A 113 3.51 6.76 -0.12
CA LEU A 113 4.01 6.41 -1.47
C LEU A 113 4.64 7.64 -2.17
N HIS A 114 4.02 8.82 -2.04
CA HIS A 114 4.56 10.06 -2.61
C HIS A 114 5.84 10.54 -1.92
N ALA A 115 5.98 10.34 -0.61
CA ALA A 115 7.21 10.68 0.12
C ALA A 115 8.36 9.75 -0.27
N VAL A 116 8.09 8.46 -0.49
CA VAL A 116 9.08 7.51 -1.03
C VAL A 116 9.47 7.91 -2.45
N GLU A 117 8.50 8.25 -3.31
CA GLU A 117 8.75 8.68 -4.69
C GLU A 117 9.50 10.02 -4.77
N VAL A 118 9.11 11.01 -3.97
CA VAL A 118 9.83 12.29 -3.85
C VAL A 118 11.24 12.08 -3.30
N SER A 119 11.43 11.15 -2.35
CA SER A 119 12.76 10.82 -1.83
C SER A 119 13.63 10.14 -2.89
N ARG A 120 13.05 9.22 -3.69
CA ARG A 120 13.70 8.57 -4.85
C ARG A 120 14.14 9.62 -5.88
N LEU A 121 13.23 10.50 -6.28
CA LEU A 121 13.49 11.57 -7.24
C LEU A 121 14.54 12.57 -6.73
N ARG A 122 14.48 12.97 -5.45
CA ARG A 122 15.49 13.84 -4.83
C ARG A 122 16.87 13.21 -4.78
N ALA A 123 16.95 11.93 -4.41
CA ALA A 123 18.22 11.20 -4.37
C ALA A 123 18.83 11.04 -5.78
N GLY A 124 18.01 10.67 -6.77
CA GLY A 124 18.45 10.57 -8.16
C GLY A 124 18.89 11.92 -8.74
N LEU A 125 18.15 13.00 -8.45
CA LEU A 125 18.52 14.34 -8.91
C LEU A 125 19.82 14.82 -8.27
N ALA A 126 20.00 14.60 -6.95
CA ALA A 126 21.24 14.93 -6.26
C ALA A 126 22.45 14.20 -6.87
N HIS A 127 22.30 12.91 -7.17
CA HIS A 127 23.33 12.13 -7.84
C HIS A 127 23.74 12.73 -9.19
N TRP A 128 22.77 13.10 -10.04
CA TRP A 128 23.05 13.67 -11.36
C TRP A 128 23.59 15.11 -11.30
N VAL A 129 23.19 15.90 -10.30
CA VAL A 129 23.79 17.22 -10.03
C VAL A 129 25.27 17.07 -9.66
N ASP A 130 25.59 16.13 -8.77
CA ASP A 130 26.98 15.87 -8.37
C ASP A 130 27.81 15.32 -9.54
N TYR A 131 27.23 14.45 -10.37
CA TYR A 131 27.86 13.94 -11.58
C TYR A 131 28.20 15.07 -12.56
N ALA A 132 27.21 15.92 -12.89
CA ALA A 132 27.41 17.04 -13.79
C ALA A 132 28.44 18.03 -13.26
N ALA A 133 28.46 18.29 -11.94
CA ALA A 133 29.46 19.13 -11.31
C ALA A 133 30.88 18.55 -11.45
N ARG A 134 31.05 17.22 -11.28
CA ARG A 134 32.35 16.55 -11.48
C ARG A 134 32.82 16.61 -12.93
N VAL A 135 31.93 16.39 -13.89
CA VAL A 135 32.23 16.49 -15.32
C VAL A 135 32.66 17.92 -15.65
N ASN A 136 31.91 18.93 -15.20
CA ASN A 136 32.22 20.33 -15.46
C ASN A 136 33.53 20.80 -14.79
N ALA A 137 33.88 20.24 -13.63
CA ALA A 137 35.16 20.50 -12.98
C ALA A 137 36.36 19.89 -13.73
N ASN A 138 36.13 18.93 -14.64
CA ASN A 138 37.18 18.34 -15.44
C ASN A 138 37.51 19.20 -16.67
N GLY A 139 38.40 20.17 -16.49
CA GLY A 139 38.85 21.08 -17.55
C GLY A 139 39.70 20.44 -18.67
N LYS A 140 39.82 19.11 -18.72
CA LYS A 140 40.60 18.39 -19.75
C LYS A 140 39.73 17.67 -20.79
N LEU A 141 38.40 17.71 -20.65
CA LEU A 141 37.50 17.05 -21.58
C LEU A 141 37.51 17.75 -22.95
N THR A 142 37.57 16.95 -24.00
CA THR A 142 37.32 17.39 -25.37
C THR A 142 35.82 17.63 -25.60
N VAL A 143 35.47 18.33 -26.68
CA VAL A 143 34.07 18.58 -27.06
C VAL A 143 33.29 17.26 -27.25
N SER A 144 33.92 16.24 -27.84
CA SER A 144 33.28 14.94 -28.05
C SER A 144 33.02 14.21 -26.73
N GLU A 145 33.95 14.31 -25.76
CA GLU A 145 33.78 13.71 -24.44
C GLU A 145 32.71 14.46 -23.64
N MET A 146 32.67 15.80 -23.71
CA MET A 146 31.58 16.59 -23.11
C MET A 146 30.20 16.18 -23.65
N HIS A 147 30.06 15.97 -24.97
CA HIS A 147 28.80 15.48 -25.54
C HIS A 147 28.42 14.09 -25.03
N HIS A 148 29.40 13.20 -24.90
CA HIS A 148 29.16 11.85 -24.35
C HIS A 148 28.68 11.91 -22.89
N GLU A 149 29.31 12.73 -22.06
CA GLU A 149 28.92 12.91 -20.66
C GLU A 149 27.53 13.52 -20.50
N LEU A 150 27.16 14.49 -21.36
CA LEU A 150 25.81 15.06 -21.40
C LEU A 150 24.75 14.02 -21.78
N ASP A 151 25.07 13.11 -22.71
CA ASP A 151 24.17 12.03 -23.10
C ASP A 151 23.95 11.03 -21.94
N ILE A 152 24.98 10.72 -21.17
CA ILE A 152 24.88 9.88 -19.96
C ILE A 152 23.93 10.51 -18.94
N VAL A 153 24.09 11.81 -18.66
CA VAL A 153 23.20 12.55 -17.75
C VAL A 153 21.76 12.56 -18.27
N ALA A 154 21.56 12.82 -19.56
CA ALA A 154 20.24 12.86 -20.17
C ALA A 154 19.52 11.51 -20.13
N ARG A 155 20.23 10.40 -20.41
CA ARG A 155 19.68 9.04 -20.28
C ARG A 155 19.36 8.71 -18.83
N GLY A 156 20.27 9.03 -17.91
CA GLY A 156 20.09 8.81 -16.49
C GLY A 156 18.88 9.54 -15.90
N LEU A 157 18.64 10.78 -16.31
CA LEU A 157 17.47 11.56 -15.91
C LEU A 157 16.17 11.02 -16.52
N ARG A 158 16.17 10.51 -17.76
CA ARG A 158 15.01 9.85 -18.36
C ARG A 158 14.64 8.58 -17.59
N THR A 159 15.62 7.71 -17.31
CA THR A 159 15.39 6.50 -16.50
C THR A 159 14.88 6.83 -15.10
N LEU A 160 15.35 7.92 -14.48
CA LEU A 160 14.83 8.39 -13.20
C LEU A 160 13.34 8.78 -13.28
N LEU A 161 12.95 9.48 -14.35
CA LEU A 161 11.56 9.92 -14.59
C LEU A 161 10.61 8.77 -14.92
N ASP A 162 11.06 7.76 -15.67
CA ASP A 162 10.21 6.66 -16.14
C ASP A 162 9.88 5.61 -15.07
N GLY A 163 10.55 5.65 -13.91
CA GLY A 163 10.15 4.89 -12.72
C GLY A 163 10.42 3.38 -12.74
N THR A 164 10.88 2.83 -13.86
CA THR A 164 11.19 1.40 -14.04
C THR A 164 12.58 1.23 -14.67
N PRO A 165 13.44 0.34 -14.17
CA PRO A 165 14.28 -0.43 -15.08
C PRO A 165 13.34 -1.25 -15.95
N GLU A 166 13.37 -1.06 -17.27
CA GLU A 166 12.88 -2.10 -18.17
C GLU A 166 13.70 -3.36 -17.88
N GLU A 167 13.09 -4.35 -17.24
CA GLU A 167 13.65 -5.69 -17.18
C GLU A 167 13.60 -6.28 -18.60
N ALA A 168 14.79 -6.49 -19.15
CA ALA A 168 15.05 -7.38 -20.27
C ALA A 168 15.03 -8.85 -19.82
#